data_AF-A0A7S2KGY0-F1
#
_entry.id   AF-A0A7S2KGY0-F1
#
_cell.length_a   1.000
_cell.length_b   1.000
_cell.length_c   1.000
_cell.angle_alpha   90.00
_cell.angle_beta   90.00
_cell.angle_gamma   90.00
#
_symmetry.space_group_name_H-M   'P 1'
#
loop_
_entity.id
_entity.type
_entity.pdbx_description
1 polymer ?
#
loop_
_entity_poly.entity_id
_entity_poly.type
_entity_poly.pdbx_seq_one_letter_code
_entity_poly.pdbx_strand_id
1 'polypeptide(L)'
;ILSPGLSFSRPYFYEGGPSRGNLTAEKAFSLVTQEADAQFTDLVYWVVMAIIDAEENGITQNTSNEMPLVNLFGTGLERLLRDAILAVGNYDEMYRRVFGQNATRVGLNKLNASPFGPQHYPLPF
;
A
#
# COMPACT_ATOMS: atom_id res chain seq x y z
N ILE A 1 15.33 11.83 14.46
CA ILE A 1 16.14 10.74 15.05
C ILE A 1 15.34 9.46 14.78
N LEU A 2 15.79 8.64 13.83
CA LEU A 2 15.21 7.31 13.63
C LEU A 2 15.60 6.48 14.85
N SER A 3 14.62 5.92 15.57
CA SER A 3 14.91 5.00 16.68
C SER A 3 15.65 3.79 16.11
N PRO A 4 16.87 3.47 16.57
CA PRO A 4 17.58 2.27 16.12
C PRO A 4 16.70 1.04 16.39
N GLY A 5 16.50 0.20 15.38
CA GLY A 5 15.72 -1.05 15.50
C GLY A 5 14.32 -1.05 14.91
N LEU A 6 13.87 0.01 14.23
CA LEU A 6 12.56 0.04 13.54
C LEU A 6 12.71 0.18 12.03
N SER A 7 11.88 -0.54 11.28
CA SER A 7 11.74 -0.41 9.83
C SER A 7 10.30 -0.02 9.47
N PHE A 8 10.15 0.82 8.44
CA PHE A 8 8.87 1.38 8.02
C PHE A 8 8.52 0.91 6.61
N SER A 9 7.28 0.47 6.41
CA SER A 9 6.75 0.25 5.07
C SER A 9 6.67 1.57 4.30
N ARG A 10 6.47 1.47 2.98
CA ARG A 10 5.94 2.61 2.24
C ARG A 10 4.63 3.07 2.88
N PRO A 11 4.36 4.39 2.93
CA PRO A 11 3.09 4.85 3.46
C PRO A 11 1.94 4.31 2.63
N TYR A 12 0.93 3.77 3.30
CA TYR A 12 -0.29 3.29 2.65
C TYR A 12 -1.39 4.36 2.68
N PHE A 13 -1.25 5.41 3.50
CA PHE A 13 -2.25 6.47 3.60
C PHE A 13 -1.59 7.80 3.96
N TYR A 14 -2.17 8.88 3.43
CA TYR A 14 -1.73 10.25 3.65
C TYR A 14 -2.89 11.09 4.19
N GLU A 15 -2.66 11.78 5.31
CA GLU A 15 -3.58 12.78 5.87
C GLU A 15 -3.05 14.18 5.55
N GLY A 16 -3.99 15.11 5.35
CA GLY A 16 -3.71 16.45 4.85
C GLY A 16 -4.07 16.54 3.37
N GLY A 17 -5.04 17.41 3.08
CA GLY A 17 -5.51 17.65 1.73
C GLY A 17 -4.59 18.62 0.97
N PRO A 18 -4.77 18.74 -0.36
CA PRO A 18 -4.09 19.76 -1.14
C PRO A 18 -4.64 21.14 -0.78
N SER A 19 -4.06 21.76 0.24
CA SER A 19 -4.15 23.20 0.41
C SER A 19 -3.37 23.85 -0.73
N ARG A 20 -4.07 24.24 -1.80
CA ARG A 20 -3.59 25.15 -2.86
C ARG A 20 -2.22 24.77 -3.47
N GLY A 21 -2.18 23.68 -4.24
CA GLY A 21 -1.05 23.40 -5.14
C GLY A 21 0.22 22.89 -4.46
N ASN A 22 0.20 22.62 -3.15
CA ASN A 22 1.30 21.97 -2.45
C ASN A 22 1.05 20.45 -2.39
N LEU A 23 1.97 19.65 -2.93
CA LEU A 23 1.90 18.18 -2.96
C LEU A 23 2.28 17.53 -1.63
N THR A 24 2.33 18.30 -0.54
CA THR A 24 2.82 17.84 0.76
C THR A 24 1.66 17.28 1.60
N ALA A 25 1.74 16.01 1.99
CA ALA A 25 0.90 15.50 3.07
C ALA A 25 1.33 16.12 4.41
N GLU A 26 0.36 16.37 5.28
CA GLU A 26 0.64 16.76 6.66
C GLU A 26 1.15 15.55 7.47
N LYS A 27 0.61 14.36 7.18
CA LYS A 27 1.06 13.11 7.79
C LYS A 27 1.04 11.96 6.79
N ALA A 28 2.02 11.08 6.91
CA ALA A 28 2.10 9.82 6.18
C ALA A 28 2.00 8.67 7.18
N PHE A 29 1.14 7.69 6.88
CA PHE A 29 0.92 6.52 7.72
C PHE A 29 1.57 5.31 7.07
N SER A 30 2.56 4.75 7.77
CA SER A 30 3.27 3.53 7.41
C SER A 30 3.06 2.45 8.46
N LEU A 31 3.22 1.19 8.06
CA LEU A 31 3.35 0.09 9.00
C LEU A 31 4.77 0.06 9.55
N VAL A 32 4.89 -0.24 10.84
CA VAL A 32 6.17 -0.28 11.55
C VAL A 32 6.49 -1.71 11.93
N THR A 33 7.71 -2.12 11.66
CA THR A 33 8.27 -3.44 11.98
C THR A 33 9.61 -3.26 12.70
N GLN A 34 10.18 -4.35 13.20
CA GLN A 34 11.52 -4.33 13.79
C GLN A 34 12.56 -4.53 12.69
N GLU A 35 13.59 -3.69 12.66
CA GLU A 35 14.68 -3.77 11.68
C GLU A 35 15.45 -5.10 11.75
N ALA A 36 15.50 -5.73 12.92
CA ALA A 36 16.16 -7.01 13.13
C ALA A 36 15.45 -8.20 12.47
N ASP A 37 14.18 -8.05 12.05
CA ASP A 37 13.39 -9.10 11.41
C ASP A 37 13.09 -8.75 9.95
N ALA A 38 14.14 -8.85 9.11
CA ALA A 38 14.05 -8.48 7.70
C ALA A 38 13.00 -9.29 6.93
N GLN A 39 12.80 -10.58 7.26
CA GLN A 39 11.80 -11.40 6.57
C GLN A 39 10.37 -10.91 6.87
N PHE A 40 10.08 -10.59 8.13
CA PHE A 40 8.78 -10.05 8.49
C PHE A 40 8.58 -8.63 7.90
N THR A 41 9.62 -7.79 7.90
CA THR A 41 9.60 -6.49 7.24
C THR A 41 9.26 -6.61 5.75
N ASP A 42 9.90 -7.54 5.04
CA ASP A 42 9.62 -7.79 3.61
C ASP A 42 8.19 -8.30 3.41
N LEU A 43 7.71 -9.19 4.27
CA LEU A 43 6.32 -9.68 4.21
C LEU A 43 5.33 -8.52 4.34
N VAL A 44 5.52 -7.63 5.30
CA VAL A 44 4.68 -6.44 5.50
C VAL A 44 4.76 -5.51 4.28
N TYR A 45 5.95 -5.32 3.71
CA TYR A 45 6.12 -4.55 2.49
C TYR A 45 5.29 -5.13 1.34
N TRP A 46 5.37 -6.43 1.09
CA TRP A 46 4.64 -7.08 0.00
C TRP A 46 3.12 -7.04 0.19
N VAL A 47 2.62 -7.11 1.42
CA VAL A 47 1.19 -6.91 1.71
C VAL A 47 0.75 -5.49 1.35
N VAL A 48 1.53 -4.46 1.70
CA VAL A 48 1.22 -3.07 1.34
C VAL A 48 1.27 -2.85 -0.17
N MET A 49 2.23 -3.46 -0.87
CA MET A 49 2.28 -3.36 -2.33
C MET A 49 1.12 -4.10 -2.99
N ALA A 50 0.71 -5.26 -2.47
CA ALA A 50 -0.39 -6.05 -3.02
C ALA A 50 -1.71 -5.27 -3.08
N ILE A 51 -2.06 -4.52 -2.02
CA ILE A 51 -3.32 -3.77 -1.99
C ILE A 51 -3.36 -2.63 -3.01
N ILE A 52 -2.20 -2.05 -3.34
CA ILE A 52 -2.05 -0.99 -4.34
C ILE A 52 -2.08 -1.60 -5.76
N ASP A 53 -1.30 -2.65 -5.98
CA ASP A 53 -1.23 -3.38 -7.26
C ASP A 53 -2.59 -3.98 -7.64
N ALA A 54 -3.32 -4.55 -6.67
CA ALA A 54 -4.66 -5.05 -6.88
C ALA A 54 -5.61 -3.95 -7.37
N GLU A 55 -5.52 -2.75 -6.79
CA GLU A 55 -6.37 -1.64 -7.23
C GLU A 55 -6.02 -1.20 -8.66
N GLU A 56 -4.73 -1.07 -8.96
CA GLU A 56 -4.27 -0.69 -10.30
C GLU A 56 -4.76 -1.66 -11.37
N ASN A 57 -4.75 -2.96 -11.07
CA ASN A 57 -5.18 -4.00 -11.99
C ASN A 57 -6.69 -4.30 -11.91
N GLY A 58 -7.46 -3.54 -11.12
CA GLY A 58 -8.90 -3.73 -10.97
C GLY A 58 -9.29 -5.04 -10.24
N ILE A 59 -8.35 -5.66 -9.52
CA ILE A 59 -8.56 -6.84 -8.70
C ILE A 59 -9.21 -6.41 -7.39
N THR A 60 -10.31 -7.05 -7.02
CA THR A 60 -11.12 -6.75 -5.83
C THR A 60 -11.03 -7.90 -4.83
N GLN A 61 -11.64 -7.75 -3.65
CA GLN A 61 -11.82 -8.84 -2.70
C GLN A 61 -12.43 -10.10 -3.35
N ASN A 62 -13.44 -9.91 -4.20
CA ASN A 62 -14.17 -10.99 -4.88
C ASN A 62 -13.33 -11.67 -5.97
N THR A 63 -12.42 -10.93 -6.61
CA THR A 63 -11.53 -11.43 -7.67
C THR A 63 -10.11 -11.68 -7.17
N SER A 64 -9.90 -11.75 -5.85
CA SER A 64 -8.59 -11.94 -5.20
C SER A 64 -7.75 -13.10 -5.74
N ASN A 65 -8.36 -14.16 -6.28
CA ASN A 65 -7.66 -15.27 -6.93
C ASN A 65 -6.90 -14.87 -8.21
N GLU A 66 -7.18 -13.70 -8.78
CA GLU A 66 -6.46 -13.14 -9.93
C GLU A 66 -5.08 -12.58 -9.54
N MET A 67 -4.82 -12.32 -8.25
CA MET A 67 -3.47 -11.98 -7.79
C MET A 67 -2.50 -13.14 -8.09
N PRO A 68 -1.23 -12.86 -8.42
CA PRO A 68 -0.26 -13.89 -8.71
C PRO A 68 0.08 -14.72 -7.46
N LEU A 69 0.51 -15.97 -7.69
CA LEU A 69 1.19 -16.76 -6.66
C LEU A 69 2.66 -16.33 -6.58
N VAL A 70 3.22 -16.31 -5.37
CA VAL A 70 4.60 -15.87 -5.13
C VAL A 70 5.33 -16.79 -4.15
N ASN A 71 6.51 -17.28 -4.52
CA ASN A 71 7.27 -18.21 -3.67
C ASN A 71 8.32 -17.50 -2.80
N LEU A 72 8.15 -16.20 -2.57
CA LEU A 72 9.12 -15.32 -1.89
C LEU A 72 9.37 -15.71 -0.43
N PHE A 73 8.36 -16.27 0.26
CA PHE A 73 8.41 -16.65 1.67
C PHE A 73 8.26 -18.16 1.88
N GLY A 74 8.64 -18.94 0.85
CA GLY A 74 8.49 -20.39 0.84
C GLY A 74 7.10 -20.87 0.42
N THR A 75 6.97 -22.18 0.22
CA THR A 75 5.79 -22.82 -0.37
C THR A 75 4.55 -22.80 0.54
N GLY A 76 4.71 -22.45 1.82
CA GLY A 76 3.58 -22.27 2.74
C GLY A 76 2.82 -20.96 2.52
N LEU A 77 3.41 -20.00 1.80
CA LEU A 77 2.88 -18.64 1.62
C LEU A 77 2.73 -18.26 0.15
N GLU A 78 2.59 -19.25 -0.75
CA GLU A 78 2.45 -19.00 -2.19
C GLU A 78 1.24 -18.12 -2.54
N ARG A 79 0.19 -18.24 -1.72
CA ARG A 79 -1.06 -17.50 -1.87
C ARG A 79 -1.08 -16.17 -1.11
N LEU A 80 0.04 -15.74 -0.52
CA LEU A 80 0.10 -14.55 0.37
C LEU A 80 -0.66 -13.34 -0.20
N LEU A 81 -0.41 -12.99 -1.46
CA LEU A 81 -1.03 -11.82 -2.08
C LEU A 81 -2.54 -12.02 -2.29
N ARG A 82 -2.96 -13.21 -2.74
CA ARG A 82 -4.38 -13.56 -2.89
C ARG A 82 -5.10 -13.48 -1.56
N ASP A 83 -4.50 -14.08 -0.54
CA ASP A 83 -5.12 -14.19 0.78
C ASP A 83 -5.19 -12.82 1.47
N ALA A 84 -4.21 -11.94 1.24
CA ALA A 84 -4.28 -10.54 1.67
C ALA A 84 -5.47 -9.80 1.03
N ILE A 85 -5.63 -9.86 -0.30
CA ILE A 85 -6.75 -9.20 -0.99
C ILE A 85 -8.09 -9.85 -0.63
N LEU A 86 -8.14 -11.17 -0.47
CA LEU A 86 -9.33 -11.87 0.00
C LEU A 86 -9.76 -11.39 1.39
N ALA A 87 -8.80 -11.11 2.28
CA ALA A 87 -9.09 -10.67 3.64
C ALA A 87 -9.62 -9.23 3.71
N VAL A 88 -9.02 -8.29 2.96
CA VAL A 88 -9.30 -6.85 3.15
C VAL A 88 -9.74 -6.09 1.90
N GLY A 89 -9.66 -6.70 0.72
CA GLY A 89 -9.86 -6.03 -0.57
C GLY A 89 -8.65 -5.21 -1.01
N ASN A 90 -8.79 -4.54 -2.14
CA ASN A 90 -7.78 -3.61 -2.65
C ASN A 90 -7.83 -2.26 -1.90
N TYR A 91 -6.91 -1.35 -2.25
CA TYR A 91 -6.79 -0.08 -1.57
C TYR A 91 -8.05 0.82 -1.66
N ASP A 92 -8.74 0.84 -2.81
CA ASP A 92 -9.99 1.58 -2.98
C ASP A 92 -11.14 1.02 -2.13
N GLU A 93 -11.25 -0.31 -2.05
CA GLU A 93 -12.23 -1.00 -1.18
C GLU A 93 -11.95 -0.69 0.30
N MET A 94 -10.69 -0.74 0.71
CA MET A 94 -10.27 -0.36 2.07
C MET A 94 -10.61 1.11 2.37
N TYR A 95 -10.29 2.02 1.44
CA TYR A 95 -10.56 3.45 1.61
C TYR A 95 -12.06 3.72 1.75
N ARG A 96 -12.90 3.17 0.85
CA ARG A 96 -14.35 3.34 0.90
C ARG A 96 -15.00 2.70 2.11
N ARG A 97 -14.42 1.61 2.64
CA ARG A 97 -14.89 0.99 3.88
C ARG A 97 -14.73 1.93 5.09
N VAL A 98 -13.66 2.72 5.12
CA VAL A 98 -13.36 3.65 6.21
C VAL A 98 -14.06 5.00 6.04
N PHE A 99 -14.00 5.59 4.85
CA PHE A 99 -14.48 6.96 4.61
C PHE A 99 -15.87 7.03 3.96
N GLY A 100 -16.43 5.90 3.55
CA GLY A 100 -17.72 5.78 2.88
C GLY A 100 -17.63 5.68 1.36
N GLN A 101 -18.68 5.14 0.73
CA GLN A 101 -18.73 4.85 -0.71
C GLN A 101 -18.60 6.10 -1.60
N ASN A 102 -19.05 7.26 -1.10
CA ASN A 102 -19.01 8.52 -1.83
C ASN A 102 -17.73 9.34 -1.56
N ALA A 103 -16.80 8.82 -0.76
CA ALA A 103 -15.56 9.51 -0.46
C ALA A 103 -14.66 9.54 -1.69
N THR A 104 -14.26 10.75 -2.10
CA THR A 104 -13.32 10.93 -3.20
C THR A 104 -11.90 11.02 -2.65
N ARG A 105 -11.01 10.15 -3.12
CA ARG A 105 -9.57 10.23 -2.81
C ARG A 105 -8.96 11.48 -3.45
N VAL A 106 -8.07 12.14 -2.71
CA VAL A 106 -7.36 13.34 -3.15
C VAL A 106 -5.86 13.22 -2.92
N GLY A 107 -5.08 13.97 -3.70
CA GLY A 107 -3.63 14.07 -3.54
C GLY A 107 -2.91 12.72 -3.61
N LEU A 108 -2.01 12.50 -2.63
CA LEU A 108 -1.10 11.34 -2.55
C LEU A 108 -1.80 9.99 -2.31
N ASN A 109 -3.11 9.97 -2.02
CA ASN A 109 -3.89 8.73 -1.91
C ASN A 109 -4.49 8.28 -3.26
N LYS A 110 -4.27 9.00 -4.36
CA LYS A 110 -4.68 8.55 -5.70
C LYS A 110 -3.62 7.62 -6.28
N LEU A 111 -4.06 6.61 -7.04
CA LEU A 111 -3.16 5.85 -7.90
C LEU A 111 -2.44 6.80 -8.86
N ASN A 112 -1.17 6.51 -9.13
CA ASN A 112 -0.43 7.26 -10.12
C ASN A 112 -0.81 6.78 -11.53
N ALA A 113 -1.82 7.42 -12.11
CA ALA A 113 -2.28 7.13 -13.47
C ALA A 113 -1.57 8.02 -14.50
N SER A 114 -1.34 7.49 -15.70
CA SER A 114 -0.90 8.27 -16.87
C SER A 114 -1.82 9.49 -17.08
N PRO A 115 -1.29 10.72 -17.28
CA PRO A 115 0.05 11.05 -17.78
C PRO A 115 1.12 11.43 -16.73
N PHE A 116 0.90 11.24 -15.42
CA PHE A 116 1.74 11.88 -14.38
C PHE A 116 2.75 10.98 -13.64
N GLY A 117 3.44 10.09 -14.39
CA GLY A 117 4.76 9.58 -14.03
C GLY A 117 4.81 8.29 -13.19
N PRO A 118 6.01 7.86 -12.75
CA PRO A 118 6.21 6.58 -12.08
C PRO A 118 5.59 6.56 -10.69
N GLN A 119 4.99 5.42 -10.31
CA GLN A 119 4.41 5.13 -8.99
C GLN A 119 5.38 5.26 -7.81
N HIS A 120 6.67 5.46 -8.10
CA HIS A 120 7.76 5.53 -7.16
C HIS A 120 8.42 6.90 -7.31
N TYR A 121 8.18 7.80 -6.35
CA TYR A 121 9.06 8.95 -6.13
C TYR A 121 10.14 8.50 -5.14
N PRO A 122 11.36 8.17 -5.58
CA PRO A 122 12.48 8.10 -4.65
C PRO A 122 12.68 9.51 -4.08
N LEU A 123 12.67 9.64 -2.75
CA LEU A 123 13.14 10.86 -2.12
C LEU A 123 14.60 11.08 -2.56
N PRO A 124 14.95 12.23 -3.15
CA PRO A 124 16.35 12.56 -3.36
C PRO A 124 17.01 12.67 -1.99
N PHE A 125 18.08 11.90 -1.81
CA PHE A 125 19.05 12.07 -0.74
C PHE A 125 19.93 13.29 -1.01
#